data_AF-A0A2V7X0S4-F1
#
_entry.id   AF-A0A2V7X0S4-F1
#
_cell.length_a   1.000
_cell.length_b   1.000
_cell.length_c   1.000
_cell.angle_alpha   90.00
_cell.angle_beta   90.00
_cell.angle_gamma   90.00
#
_symmetry.space_group_name_H-M   'P 1'
#
loop_
_entity.id
_entity.type
_entity.pdbx_description
1 polymer ?
#
loop_
_entity_poly.entity_id
_entity_poly.type
_entity_poly.pdbx_seq_one_letter_code
_entity_poly.pdbx_strand_id
1 'polypeptide(L)'
;MNIAFVASESVPFSKTGGLADVVGALPRALASLGHQVTVYLPRYRQTKLDDPGVVVRSVTVPFDDQYRFASVVSGGTLGGIHFYFVEYPPYFDREALYGTPAGDYPDNAERFALFSRAVLEASKVIGVPQIFHCHDWQSALVPVMLRTLYSEDPAFHDVGTVFTIHNMGYQGLFPPDTLPLLMLPWDLFTISKMEFFGQVNFLKGALVYADYVTTVSRK
;
A
#
# COMPACT_ATOMS: atom_id res chain seq x y z
N MET A 1 1.33 -13.95 -15.27
CA MET A 1 1.14 -13.88 -13.81
C MET A 1 0.00 -12.92 -13.50
N ASN A 2 -0.60 -13.03 -12.31
CA ASN A 2 -1.47 -12.01 -11.73
C ASN A 2 -0.66 -11.17 -10.72
N ILE A 3 -0.50 -9.88 -11.00
CA ILE A 3 0.37 -8.96 -10.25
C ILE A 3 -0.46 -7.78 -9.75
N ALA A 4 -0.50 -7.57 -8.44
CA ALA A 4 -1.13 -6.41 -7.82
C ALA A 4 -0.07 -5.39 -7.41
N PHE A 5 -0.04 -4.27 -8.11
CA PHE A 5 0.73 -3.10 -7.71
C PHE A 5 0.01 -2.40 -6.56
N VAL A 6 0.77 -2.04 -5.53
CA VAL A 6 0.27 -1.28 -4.38
C VAL A 6 1.15 -0.06 -4.21
N ALA A 7 0.58 1.12 -4.42
CA ALA A 7 1.31 2.38 -4.41
C ALA A 7 0.46 3.51 -3.83
N SER A 8 1.12 4.58 -3.39
CA SER A 8 0.45 5.80 -2.96
C SER A 8 0.02 6.69 -4.14
N GLU A 9 0.60 6.52 -5.32
CA GLU A 9 0.29 7.38 -6.46
C GLU A 9 0.56 6.72 -7.81
N SER A 10 -0.15 7.19 -8.83
CA SER A 10 0.01 6.77 -10.22
C SER A 10 -0.60 7.79 -11.14
N VAL A 11 0.08 8.07 -12.26
CA VAL A 11 -0.58 8.75 -13.38
C VAL A 11 -1.68 7.86 -13.97
N PRO A 12 -2.82 8.43 -14.42
CA PRO A 12 -3.16 9.87 -14.44
C PRO A 12 -3.87 10.38 -13.17
N PHE A 13 -4.02 9.57 -12.12
CA PHE A 13 -4.93 9.86 -11.00
C PHE A 13 -4.33 10.75 -9.91
N SER A 14 -3.07 10.54 -9.58
CA SER A 14 -2.35 11.31 -8.56
C SER A 14 -0.86 11.30 -8.84
N LYS A 15 -0.20 12.43 -8.59
CA LYS A 15 1.24 12.59 -8.81
C LYS A 15 1.83 13.66 -7.91
N THR A 16 2.91 13.30 -7.24
CA THR A 16 3.80 14.18 -6.48
C THR A 16 5.25 14.03 -6.94
N GLY A 17 5.64 12.86 -7.45
CA GLY A 17 7.00 12.64 -7.95
C GLY A 17 7.11 11.57 -9.05
N GLY A 18 8.31 11.01 -9.18
CA GLY A 18 8.64 10.00 -10.21
C GLY A 18 8.03 8.62 -9.94
N LEU A 19 7.66 8.32 -8.68
CA LEU A 19 6.93 7.10 -8.31
C LEU A 19 5.67 6.95 -9.17
N ALA A 20 4.86 8.01 -9.28
CA ALA A 20 3.63 8.00 -10.07
C ALA A 20 3.87 7.68 -11.56
N ASP A 21 5.00 8.11 -12.12
CA ASP A 21 5.35 7.82 -13.52
C ASP A 21 5.72 6.35 -13.71
N VAL A 22 6.46 5.77 -12.75
CA VAL A 22 6.79 4.34 -12.77
C VAL A 22 5.54 3.48 -12.66
N VAL A 23 4.65 3.79 -11.72
CA VAL A 23 3.39 3.06 -11.52
C VAL A 23 2.43 3.27 -12.70
N GLY A 24 2.54 4.37 -13.45
CA GLY A 24 1.79 4.55 -14.69
C GLY A 24 2.31 3.78 -15.90
N ALA A 25 3.62 3.48 -15.93
CA ALA A 25 4.29 2.89 -17.09
C ALA A 25 4.59 1.39 -16.94
N LEU A 26 5.13 0.96 -15.80
CA LEU A 26 5.57 -0.42 -15.59
C LEU A 26 4.41 -1.43 -15.63
N PRO A 27 3.26 -1.19 -14.96
CA PRO A 27 2.07 -2.04 -15.09
C PRO A 27 1.65 -2.26 -16.54
N ARG A 28 1.72 -1.23 -17.39
CA ARG A 28 1.33 -1.31 -18.80
C ARG A 28 2.29 -2.18 -19.60
N ALA A 29 3.59 -2.06 -19.32
CA ALA A 29 4.60 -2.89 -19.95
C ALA A 29 4.39 -4.37 -19.58
N LEU A 30 4.12 -4.68 -18.31
CA LEU A 30 3.82 -6.04 -17.86
C LEU A 30 2.52 -6.59 -18.45
N ALA A 31 1.48 -5.77 -18.54
CA ALA A 31 0.23 -6.14 -19.20
C ALA A 31 0.46 -6.48 -20.69
N SER A 32 1.32 -5.71 -21.37
CA SER A 32 1.70 -5.95 -22.76
C SER A 32 2.51 -7.24 -22.96
N LEU A 33 3.13 -7.77 -21.91
CA LEU A 33 3.78 -9.08 -21.87
C LEU A 33 2.80 -10.23 -21.51
N GLY A 34 1.50 -9.94 -21.46
CA GLY A 34 0.45 -10.93 -21.20
C GLY A 34 0.21 -11.23 -19.72
N HIS A 35 0.65 -10.36 -18.81
CA HIS A 35 0.32 -10.48 -17.39
C HIS A 35 -1.02 -9.79 -17.07
N GLN A 36 -1.75 -10.34 -16.10
CA GLN A 36 -2.90 -9.65 -15.52
C GLN A 36 -2.36 -8.70 -14.46
N VAL A 37 -2.66 -7.41 -14.61
CA VAL A 37 -2.11 -6.39 -13.73
C VAL A 37 -3.23 -5.57 -13.14
N THR A 38 -3.19 -5.45 -11.82
CA THR A 38 -4.09 -4.62 -11.02
C THR A 38 -3.27 -3.59 -10.29
N VAL A 39 -3.77 -2.36 -10.16
CA VAL A 39 -3.14 -1.29 -9.38
C VAL A 39 -4.11 -0.83 -8.31
N TYR A 40 -3.69 -0.96 -7.05
CA TYR A 40 -4.39 -0.41 -5.89
C TYR A 40 -3.80 0.94 -5.51
N LEU A 41 -4.65 1.95 -5.34
CA LEU A 41 -4.30 3.30 -4.92
C LEU A 41 -5.25 3.78 -3.81
N PRO A 42 -4.85 4.74 -2.96
CA PRO A 42 -5.81 5.47 -2.16
C PRO A 42 -6.67 6.39 -3.04
N ARG A 43 -7.96 6.54 -2.72
CA ARG A 43 -8.84 7.49 -3.40
C ARG A 43 -8.65 8.89 -2.81
N TYR A 44 -7.71 9.65 -3.36
CA TYR A 44 -7.50 11.03 -2.93
C TYR A 44 -8.61 11.95 -3.44
N ARG A 45 -8.76 13.12 -2.81
CA ARG A 45 -9.70 14.17 -3.24
C ARG A 45 -9.63 14.48 -4.74
N GLN A 46 -8.42 14.51 -5.29
CA GLN A 46 -8.19 14.81 -6.71
C GLN A 46 -8.46 13.65 -7.66
N THR A 47 -8.68 12.43 -7.15
CA THR A 47 -8.94 11.24 -7.97
C THR A 47 -10.32 11.35 -8.60
N LYS A 48 -10.35 11.60 -9.91
CA LYS A 48 -11.57 11.62 -10.72
C LYS A 48 -11.77 10.28 -11.39
N LEU A 49 -12.92 9.67 -11.14
CA LEU A 49 -13.33 8.37 -11.71
C LEU A 49 -14.66 8.57 -12.44
N ASP A 50 -14.77 8.01 -13.64
CA ASP A 50 -16.02 7.95 -14.38
C ASP A 50 -16.83 6.75 -13.89
N ASP A 51 -17.99 7.01 -13.28
CA ASP A 51 -18.91 5.98 -12.74
C ASP A 51 -18.25 4.91 -11.84
N PRO A 52 -17.67 5.30 -10.68
CA PRO A 52 -16.96 4.35 -9.83
C PRO A 52 -17.91 3.34 -9.19
N GLY A 53 -17.86 2.10 -9.67
CA GLY A 53 -18.58 0.96 -9.08
C GLY A 53 -17.95 0.49 -7.78
N VAL A 54 -18.75 0.29 -6.73
CA VAL A 54 -18.28 -0.29 -5.46
C VAL A 54 -18.04 -1.79 -5.64
N VAL A 55 -16.81 -2.23 -5.38
CA VAL A 55 -16.38 -3.62 -5.52
C VAL A 55 -16.38 -4.33 -4.17
N VAL A 56 -15.91 -3.63 -3.13
CA VAL A 56 -16.01 -4.08 -1.74
C VAL A 56 -16.63 -2.95 -0.94
N ARG A 57 -17.85 -3.21 -0.43
CA ARG A 57 -18.63 -2.16 0.26
C ARG A 57 -18.02 -1.74 1.60
N SER A 58 -17.43 -2.69 2.32
CA SER A 58 -16.83 -2.41 3.62
C SER A 58 -15.77 -3.45 3.94
N VAL A 59 -14.54 -2.99 4.10
CA VAL A 59 -13.45 -3.67 4.77
C VAL A 59 -13.37 -3.13 6.19
N THR A 60 -13.46 -4.02 7.17
CA THR A 60 -13.26 -3.66 8.58
C THR A 60 -11.77 -3.68 8.90
N VAL A 61 -11.22 -2.54 9.28
CA VAL A 61 -9.80 -2.37 9.65
C VAL A 61 -9.73 -2.11 11.15
N PRO A 62 -9.17 -3.02 11.96
CA PRO A 62 -9.06 -2.84 13.39
C PRO A 62 -7.89 -1.91 13.74
N PHE A 63 -8.14 -1.05 14.72
CA PHE A 63 -7.14 -0.28 15.45
C PHE A 63 -7.47 -0.41 16.93
N ASP A 64 -6.51 -0.11 17.81
CA ASP A 64 -6.67 -0.24 19.26
C ASP A 64 -7.76 0.70 19.82
N ASP A 65 -8.00 1.84 19.15
CA ASP A 65 -9.01 2.83 19.55
C ASP A 65 -10.40 2.52 18.98
N GLN A 66 -10.49 2.28 17.67
CA GLN A 66 -11.75 2.10 16.96
C GLN A 66 -11.58 1.35 15.64
N TYR A 67 -12.60 0.58 15.27
CA TYR A 67 -12.69 0.01 13.93
C TYR A 67 -12.94 1.11 12.90
N ARG A 68 -12.26 1.00 11.76
CA ARG A 68 -12.45 1.87 10.59
C ARG A 68 -12.99 1.04 9.44
N PHE A 69 -13.92 1.61 8.68
CA PHE A 69 -14.63 0.89 7.60
C PHE A 69 -14.31 1.55 6.26
N ALA A 70 -13.41 0.95 5.50
CA ALA A 70 -13.01 1.44 4.19
C ALA A 70 -13.81 0.74 3.08
N SER A 71 -14.13 1.44 1.99
CA SER A 71 -14.68 0.82 0.78
C SER A 71 -13.56 0.65 -0.26
N VAL A 72 -13.78 -0.23 -1.23
CA VAL A 72 -12.94 -0.33 -2.43
C VAL A 72 -13.81 -0.16 -3.66
N VAL A 73 -13.44 0.80 -4.51
CA VAL A 73 -14.16 1.13 -5.74
C VAL A 73 -13.31 0.82 -6.96
N SER A 74 -13.96 0.48 -8.07
CA SER A 74 -13.31 0.30 -9.37
C SER A 74 -13.09 1.66 -10.03
N GLY A 75 -11.91 1.87 -10.59
CA GLY A 75 -11.65 2.96 -11.54
C GLY A 75 -11.61 2.49 -12.99
N GLY A 76 -12.13 1.28 -13.26
CA GLY A 76 -12.18 0.70 -14.59
C GLY A 76 -10.83 0.13 -15.06
N THR A 77 -10.73 -0.03 -16.37
CA THR A 77 -9.55 -0.60 -17.03
C THR A 77 -8.92 0.44 -17.95
N LEU A 78 -7.63 0.73 -17.74
CA LEU A 78 -6.87 1.66 -18.57
C LEU A 78 -5.61 0.98 -19.09
N GLY A 79 -5.47 0.87 -20.41
CA GLY A 79 -4.28 0.27 -21.04
C GLY A 79 -4.03 -1.18 -20.62
N GLY A 80 -5.10 -1.97 -20.42
CA GLY A 80 -5.02 -3.37 -20.00
C GLY A 80 -4.78 -3.58 -18.51
N ILE A 81 -4.81 -2.52 -17.70
CA ILE A 81 -4.60 -2.56 -16.25
C ILE A 81 -5.92 -2.27 -15.53
N HIS A 82 -6.28 -3.08 -14.54
CA HIS A 82 -7.42 -2.82 -13.67
C HIS A 82 -7.01 -1.89 -12.51
N PHE A 83 -7.78 -0.84 -12.25
CA PHE A 83 -7.52 0.06 -11.14
C PHE A 83 -8.57 -0.09 -10.05
N TYR A 84 -8.12 -0.23 -8.81
CA TYR A 84 -8.96 -0.19 -7.62
C TYR A 84 -8.50 0.90 -6.67
N PHE A 85 -9.46 1.54 -6.03
CA PHE A 85 -9.21 2.65 -5.12
C PHE A 85 -9.78 2.34 -3.74
N VAL A 86 -8.90 2.39 -2.73
CA VAL A 86 -9.33 2.33 -1.33
C VAL A 86 -9.88 3.68 -0.94
N GLU A 87 -11.15 3.72 -0.57
CA GLU A 87 -11.85 4.92 -0.19
C GLU A 87 -12.11 4.92 1.33
N TYR A 88 -11.57 5.94 1.97
CA TYR A 88 -11.85 6.28 3.36
C TYR A 88 -11.66 7.81 3.50
N PRO A 89 -12.73 8.60 3.27
CA PRO A 89 -12.64 10.06 3.19
C PRO A 89 -11.93 10.75 4.36
N PRO A 90 -12.09 10.34 5.64
CA PRO A 90 -11.37 10.97 6.75
C PRO A 90 -9.84 11.01 6.58
N TYR A 91 -9.28 10.07 5.81
CA TYR A 91 -7.85 9.99 5.52
C TYR A 91 -7.46 10.51 4.14
N PHE A 92 -8.26 10.22 3.11
CA PHE A 92 -7.83 10.46 1.73
C PHE A 92 -8.51 11.65 1.06
N ASP A 93 -9.63 12.16 1.61
CA ASP A 93 -10.23 13.41 1.14
C ASP A 93 -9.47 14.62 1.71
N ARG A 94 -8.23 14.80 1.24
CA ARG A 94 -7.32 15.89 1.60
C ARG A 94 -6.72 16.52 0.35
N GLU A 95 -6.22 17.74 0.48
CA GLU A 95 -5.64 18.49 -0.63
C GLU A 95 -4.33 17.86 -1.13
N ALA A 96 -3.49 17.38 -0.21
CA ALA A 96 -2.23 16.72 -0.54
C ALA A 96 -2.26 15.22 -0.18
N LEU A 97 -1.33 14.46 -0.76
CA LEU A 97 -1.33 13.00 -0.66
C LEU A 97 -0.89 12.51 0.72
N TYR A 98 0.27 12.93 1.19
CA TYR A 98 0.86 12.49 2.46
C TYR A 98 1.44 13.62 3.32
N GLY A 99 1.53 14.84 2.80
CA GLY A 99 2.04 15.98 3.55
C GLY A 99 1.79 17.29 2.84
N THR A 100 2.00 18.39 3.55
CA THR A 100 1.93 19.77 3.03
C THR A 100 3.33 20.37 3.01
N PRO A 101 3.53 21.61 2.50
CA PRO A 101 4.81 22.30 2.65
C PRO A 101 5.28 22.45 4.10
N ALA A 102 4.38 22.34 5.09
CA ALA A 102 4.71 22.39 6.51
C ALA A 102 5.22 21.03 7.06
N GLY A 103 5.10 19.94 6.30
CA GLY A 103 5.52 18.60 6.70
C GLY A 103 4.46 17.52 6.46
N ASP A 104 4.82 16.30 6.83
CA ASP A 104 3.97 15.12 6.70
C ASP A 104 2.73 15.20 7.61
N TYR A 105 1.64 14.57 7.18
CA TYR A 105 0.47 14.44 8.04
C TYR A 105 0.78 13.55 9.25
N PRO A 106 0.39 13.95 10.47
CA PRO A 106 0.75 13.24 11.70
C PRO A 106 0.13 11.83 11.79
N ASP A 107 -1.01 11.62 11.12
CA ASP A 107 -1.75 10.37 11.08
C ASP A 107 -1.32 9.44 9.92
N ASN A 108 -0.23 9.74 9.21
CA ASN A 108 0.23 8.95 8.06
C ASN A 108 0.41 7.46 8.36
N ALA A 109 0.85 7.11 9.56
CA ALA A 109 0.95 5.71 9.97
C ALA A 109 -0.40 5.00 9.84
N GLU A 110 -1.46 5.60 10.38
CA GLU A 110 -2.82 5.08 10.34
C GLU A 110 -3.37 5.03 8.92
N ARG A 111 -3.14 6.10 8.14
CA ARG A 111 -3.63 6.23 6.75
C ARG A 111 -3.12 5.08 5.89
N PHE A 112 -1.82 4.82 5.95
CA PHE A 112 -1.17 3.82 5.09
C PHE A 112 -1.24 2.40 5.65
N ALA A 113 -1.46 2.22 6.96
CA ALA A 113 -1.87 0.95 7.54
C ALA A 113 -3.29 0.55 7.13
N LEU A 114 -4.24 1.50 7.16
CA LEU A 114 -5.60 1.28 6.65
C LEU A 114 -5.57 0.91 5.17
N PHE A 115 -4.80 1.65 4.36
CA PHE A 115 -4.63 1.34 2.95
C PHE A 115 -4.07 -0.08 2.74
N SER A 116 -2.96 -0.42 3.39
CA SER A 116 -2.30 -1.72 3.23
C SER A 116 -3.22 -2.87 3.62
N ARG A 117 -3.91 -2.77 4.77
CA ARG A 117 -4.85 -3.81 5.20
C ARG A 117 -6.09 -3.88 4.31
N ALA A 118 -6.61 -2.75 3.85
CA ALA A 118 -7.76 -2.72 2.94
C ALA A 118 -7.45 -3.40 1.61
N VAL A 119 -6.24 -3.24 1.07
CA VAL A 119 -5.79 -3.93 -0.14
C VAL A 119 -5.76 -5.45 0.06
N LEU A 120 -5.19 -5.91 1.18
CA LEU A 120 -5.14 -7.34 1.50
C LEU A 120 -6.55 -7.93 1.61
N GLU A 121 -7.41 -7.36 2.45
CA GLU A 121 -8.78 -7.87 2.63
C GLU A 121 -9.62 -7.78 1.35
N ALA A 122 -9.50 -6.70 0.57
CA ALA A 122 -10.22 -6.58 -0.69
C ALA A 122 -9.75 -7.62 -1.71
N SER A 123 -8.45 -7.96 -1.73
CA SER A 123 -7.93 -8.99 -2.63
C SER A 123 -8.53 -10.37 -2.37
N LYS A 124 -8.95 -10.69 -1.13
CA LYS A 124 -9.66 -11.95 -0.86
C LYS A 124 -11.01 -12.05 -1.56
N VAL A 125 -11.65 -10.91 -1.80
CA VAL A 125 -12.95 -10.81 -2.47
C VAL A 125 -12.78 -10.69 -3.98
N ILE A 126 -11.83 -9.87 -4.42
CA ILE A 126 -11.61 -9.54 -5.83
C ILE A 126 -10.82 -10.64 -6.55
N GLY A 127 -9.89 -11.28 -5.85
CA GLY A 127 -8.95 -12.25 -6.38
C GLY A 127 -7.54 -11.98 -5.84
N VAL A 128 -7.01 -12.95 -5.08
CA VAL A 128 -5.66 -12.86 -4.52
C VAL A 128 -4.64 -12.93 -5.65
N PRO A 129 -3.68 -11.98 -5.75
CA PRO A 129 -2.66 -12.00 -6.78
C PRO A 129 -1.59 -13.05 -6.47
N GLN A 130 -0.79 -13.40 -7.46
CA GLN A 130 0.42 -14.20 -7.22
C GLN A 130 1.53 -13.35 -6.59
N ILE A 131 1.56 -12.05 -6.92
CA ILE A 131 2.57 -11.12 -6.43
C ILE A 131 1.89 -9.81 -6.00
N PHE A 132 2.18 -9.35 -4.78
CA PHE A 132 2.04 -7.94 -4.43
C PHE A 132 3.35 -7.20 -4.73
N HIS A 133 3.29 -6.25 -5.66
CA HIS A 133 4.40 -5.35 -5.97
C HIS A 133 4.17 -4.02 -5.27
N CYS A 134 4.83 -3.86 -4.13
CA CYS A 134 4.70 -2.72 -3.24
C CYS A 134 5.75 -1.66 -3.57
N HIS A 135 5.35 -0.39 -3.54
CA HIS A 135 6.22 0.74 -3.80
C HIS A 135 6.28 1.70 -2.60
N ASP A 136 7.50 1.95 -2.13
CA ASP A 136 7.84 2.85 -1.01
C ASP A 136 7.09 2.60 0.31
N TRP A 137 7.42 3.40 1.33
CA TRP A 137 6.97 3.23 2.71
C TRP A 137 5.43 3.22 2.87
N GLN A 138 4.69 3.85 1.96
CA GLN A 138 3.23 3.94 1.99
C GLN A 138 2.53 2.59 1.75
N SER A 139 3.20 1.63 1.11
CA SER A 139 2.70 0.27 0.89
C SER A 139 3.51 -0.78 1.66
N ALA A 140 4.52 -0.34 2.42
CA ALA A 140 5.49 -1.22 3.07
C ALA A 140 4.87 -2.14 4.14
N LEU A 141 3.70 -1.80 4.67
CA LEU A 141 3.01 -2.68 5.62
C LEU A 141 2.35 -3.90 4.96
N VAL A 142 2.16 -3.93 3.64
CA VAL A 142 1.63 -5.11 2.94
C VAL A 142 2.50 -6.35 3.17
N PRO A 143 3.81 -6.37 2.85
CA PRO A 143 4.66 -7.53 3.12
C PRO A 143 4.80 -7.82 4.62
N VAL A 144 4.86 -6.79 5.47
CA VAL A 144 4.92 -6.96 6.93
C VAL A 144 3.69 -7.70 7.45
N MET A 145 2.49 -7.26 7.09
CA MET A 145 1.24 -7.88 7.51
C MET A 145 1.11 -9.30 6.94
N LEU A 146 1.48 -9.52 5.67
CA LEU A 146 1.47 -10.85 5.04
C LEU A 146 2.28 -11.87 5.83
N ARG A 147 3.47 -11.49 6.31
CA ARG A 147 4.39 -12.40 7.01
C ARG A 147 4.18 -12.43 8.53
N THR A 148 3.27 -11.62 9.07
CA THR A 148 2.98 -11.59 10.50
C THR A 148 1.53 -11.94 10.77
N LEU A 149 0.62 -11.01 10.49
CA LEU A 149 -0.81 -11.12 10.77
C LEU A 149 -1.53 -12.15 9.89
N TYR A 150 -1.09 -12.31 8.64
CA TYR A 150 -1.73 -13.18 7.65
C TYR A 150 -0.88 -14.41 7.30
N SER A 151 0.15 -14.69 8.09
CA SER A 151 1.09 -15.81 7.84
C SER A 151 0.40 -17.18 7.75
N GLU A 152 -0.63 -17.37 8.57
CA GLU A 152 -1.43 -18.60 8.62
C GLU A 152 -2.74 -18.51 7.81
N ASP A 153 -2.95 -17.42 7.06
CA ASP A 153 -4.15 -17.26 6.24
C ASP A 153 -4.00 -18.06 4.93
N PRO A 154 -4.82 -19.11 4.69
CA PRO A 154 -4.67 -19.96 3.51
C PRO A 154 -4.82 -19.22 2.19
N ALA A 155 -5.52 -18.08 2.18
CA ALA A 155 -5.69 -17.28 0.97
C ALA A 155 -4.36 -16.71 0.46
N PHE A 156 -3.38 -16.50 1.35
CA PHE A 156 -2.11 -15.83 1.04
C PHE A 156 -0.89 -16.75 1.07
N HIS A 157 -1.08 -18.06 1.27
CA HIS A 157 0.00 -19.03 1.45
C HIS A 157 1.08 -18.96 0.35
N ASP A 158 0.65 -18.91 -0.91
CA ASP A 158 1.56 -18.92 -2.07
C ASP A 158 1.89 -17.53 -2.63
N VAL A 159 1.54 -16.46 -1.90
CA VAL A 159 1.71 -15.10 -2.38
C VAL A 159 3.13 -14.61 -2.17
N GLY A 160 3.73 -14.14 -3.26
CA GLY A 160 5.01 -13.46 -3.27
C GLY A 160 4.88 -11.94 -3.10
N THR A 161 5.95 -11.31 -2.66
CA THR A 161 6.04 -9.86 -2.47
C THR A 161 7.31 -9.31 -3.10
N VAL A 162 7.17 -8.25 -3.87
CA VAL A 162 8.28 -7.45 -4.40
C VAL A 162 8.15 -6.05 -3.83
N PHE A 163 9.21 -5.52 -3.26
CA PHE A 163 9.25 -4.17 -2.73
C PHE A 163 10.22 -3.29 -3.50
N THR A 164 9.74 -2.22 -4.12
CA THR A 164 10.58 -1.27 -4.84
C THR A 164 10.73 0.03 -4.05
N ILE A 165 11.98 0.46 -3.87
CA ILE A 165 12.35 1.73 -3.28
C ILE A 165 12.63 2.73 -4.40
N HIS A 166 11.91 3.84 -4.40
CA HIS A 166 12.15 4.95 -5.33
C HIS A 166 13.01 6.03 -4.70
N ASN A 167 12.98 6.17 -3.38
CA ASN A 167 13.81 7.12 -2.66
C ASN A 167 14.05 6.68 -1.21
N MET A 168 15.30 6.32 -0.90
CA MET A 168 15.72 5.89 0.44
C MET A 168 15.61 7.00 1.50
N GLY A 169 15.52 8.27 1.09
CA GLY A 169 15.33 9.41 1.98
C GLY A 169 13.97 9.44 2.68
N TYR A 170 12.94 8.81 2.11
CA TYR A 170 11.59 8.78 2.69
C TYR A 170 11.29 7.39 3.26
N GLN A 171 11.34 7.27 4.60
CA GLN A 171 11.33 5.97 5.27
C GLN A 171 10.01 5.62 5.99
N GLY A 172 9.15 6.61 6.25
CA GLY A 172 7.97 6.42 7.10
C GLY A 172 8.37 6.09 8.53
N LEU A 173 8.92 7.08 9.24
CA LEU A 173 9.36 6.97 10.64
C LEU A 173 8.24 7.44 11.57
N PHE A 174 7.85 6.58 12.51
CA PHE A 174 6.75 6.83 13.44
C PHE A 174 7.14 6.47 14.87
N PRO A 175 6.45 7.00 15.90
CA PRO A 175 6.77 6.65 17.28
C PRO A 175 6.34 5.20 17.61
N PRO A 176 6.92 4.57 18.66
CA PRO A 176 6.72 3.14 18.96
C PRO A 176 5.28 2.71 19.20
N ASP A 177 4.49 3.57 19.84
CA ASP A 177 3.05 3.40 20.11
C ASP A 177 2.20 3.23 18.83
N THR A 178 2.77 3.51 17.67
CA THR A 178 2.17 3.19 16.37
C THR A 178 1.89 1.70 16.21
N LEU A 179 2.77 0.80 16.65
CA LEU A 179 2.53 -0.65 16.45
C LEU A 179 1.22 -1.14 17.11
N PRO A 180 1.00 -0.95 18.43
CA PRO A 180 -0.23 -1.39 19.06
C PRO A 180 -1.45 -0.67 18.47
N LEU A 181 -1.37 0.64 18.19
CA LEU A 181 -2.45 1.39 17.54
C LEU A 181 -2.91 0.72 16.24
N LEU A 182 -1.97 0.23 15.42
CA LEU A 182 -2.25 -0.42 14.13
C LEU A 182 -2.58 -1.91 14.24
N MET A 183 -2.72 -2.43 15.46
CA MET A 183 -2.90 -3.86 15.74
C MET A 183 -1.76 -4.71 15.15
N LEU A 184 -0.54 -4.18 15.19
CA LEU A 184 0.68 -4.89 14.83
C LEU A 184 1.34 -5.46 16.09
N PRO A 185 1.88 -6.69 16.07
CA PRO A 185 2.52 -7.30 17.22
C PRO A 185 3.70 -6.46 17.74
N TRP A 186 3.80 -6.28 19.05
CA TRP A 186 4.89 -5.50 19.65
C TRP A 186 6.28 -6.12 19.41
N ASP A 187 6.34 -7.42 19.17
CA ASP A 187 7.60 -8.12 18.87
C ASP A 187 8.23 -7.68 17.53
N LEU A 188 7.52 -6.88 16.71
CA LEU A 188 8.06 -6.17 15.55
C LEU A 188 9.01 -5.03 15.93
N PHE A 189 8.94 -4.52 17.15
CA PHE A 189 9.78 -3.43 17.65
C PHE A 189 11.16 -3.92 18.10
N THR A 190 11.95 -4.44 17.17
CA THR A 190 13.33 -4.88 17.40
C THR A 190 14.24 -4.43 16.27
N ILE A 191 15.54 -4.28 16.56
CA ILE A 191 16.56 -3.86 15.57
C ILE A 191 16.58 -4.81 14.36
N SER A 192 16.30 -6.10 14.54
CA SER A 192 16.22 -7.06 13.43
C SER A 192 14.95 -6.94 12.58
N LYS A 193 13.95 -6.17 13.03
CA LYS A 193 12.65 -6.01 12.38
C LYS A 193 12.40 -4.53 12.07
N MET A 194 11.41 -3.88 12.70
CA MET A 194 10.96 -2.54 12.31
C MET A 194 11.56 -1.39 13.14
N GLU A 195 12.20 -1.67 14.27
CA GLU A 195 12.77 -0.60 15.11
C GLU A 195 13.96 0.07 14.40
N PHE A 196 14.06 1.39 14.50
CA PHE A 196 15.14 2.19 13.94
C PHE A 196 15.36 3.44 14.79
N PHE A 197 16.42 3.45 15.60
CA PHE A 197 16.79 4.56 16.49
C PHE A 197 15.65 5.03 17.41
N GLY A 198 14.93 4.08 18.00
CA GLY A 198 13.80 4.33 18.89
C GLY A 198 12.48 4.65 18.17
N GLN A 199 12.45 4.57 16.83
CA GLN A 199 11.25 4.77 16.01
C GLN A 199 10.85 3.49 15.29
N VAL A 200 9.60 3.41 14.84
CA VAL A 200 9.11 2.39 13.92
C VAL A 200 9.37 2.87 12.50
N ASN A 201 10.05 2.06 11.69
CA ASN A 201 10.39 2.38 10.31
C ASN A 201 9.66 1.44 9.35
N PHE A 202 8.67 1.95 8.63
CA PHE A 202 7.86 1.14 7.72
C PHE A 202 8.69 0.62 6.55
N LEU A 203 9.54 1.48 5.94
CA LEU A 203 10.43 1.08 4.86
C LEU A 203 11.32 -0.09 5.29
N LYS A 204 11.93 0.00 6.46
CA LYS A 204 12.74 -1.08 7.04
C LYS A 204 11.93 -2.37 7.23
N GLY A 205 10.68 -2.26 7.69
CA GLY A 205 9.78 -3.40 7.76
C GLY A 205 9.66 -4.12 6.42
N ALA A 206 9.38 -3.41 5.33
CA ALA A 206 9.32 -4.03 4.01
C ALA A 206 10.67 -4.60 3.54
N LEU A 207 11.79 -3.95 3.86
CA LEU A 207 13.12 -4.50 3.56
C LEU A 207 13.39 -5.85 4.23
N VAL A 208 12.87 -6.06 5.44
CA VAL A 208 13.02 -7.30 6.21
C VAL A 208 12.06 -8.40 5.72
N TYR A 209 10.83 -8.03 5.36
CA TYR A 209 9.74 -8.97 5.14
C TYR A 209 9.37 -9.24 3.67
N ALA A 210 9.84 -8.42 2.71
CA ALA A 210 9.59 -8.69 1.30
C ALA A 210 10.47 -9.83 0.78
N ASP A 211 9.93 -10.64 -0.14
CA ASP A 211 10.68 -11.76 -0.73
C ASP A 211 11.77 -11.26 -1.69
N TYR A 212 11.51 -10.14 -2.37
CA TYR A 212 12.47 -9.46 -3.23
C TYR A 212 12.41 -7.94 -3.02
N VAL A 213 13.58 -7.31 -3.01
CA VAL A 213 13.73 -5.85 -2.96
C VAL A 213 14.38 -5.37 -4.24
N THR A 214 13.85 -4.29 -4.81
CA THR A 214 14.42 -3.63 -6.00
C THR A 214 14.56 -2.13 -5.80
N THR A 215 15.43 -1.51 -6.58
CA THR A 215 15.62 -0.06 -6.64
C THR A 215 15.45 0.43 -8.07
N VAL A 216 15.19 1.72 -8.25
CA VAL A 216 14.97 2.33 -9.57
C VAL A 216 16.27 2.80 -10.27
N SER A 217 17.40 2.74 -9.58
CA SER A 217 18.72 3.06 -10.12
C SER A 217 19.78 2.06 -9.65
N ARG A 218 20.85 1.94 -10.44
CA ARG A 218 22.03 1.12 -10.10
C ARG A 218 22.98 1.78 -9.10
N LYS A 219 22.72 3.04 -8.72
CA LYS A 219 23.58 3.89 -7.90
C LYS A 219 22.73 4.74 -6.99
#